data_AF-A0AA39JVV8-F1
#
_entry.id   AF-A0AA39JVV8-F1
#
_cell.length_a   1.000
_cell.length_b   1.000
_cell.length_c   1.000
_cell.angle_alpha   90.00
_cell.angle_beta   90.00
_cell.angle_gamma   90.00
#
_symmetry.space_group_name_H-M   'P 1'
#
loop_
_entity.id
_entity.type
_entity.pdbx_description
1 polymer ?
#
loop_
_entity_poly.entity_id
_entity_poly.type
_entity_poly.pdbx_seq_one_letter_code
_entity_poly.pdbx_strand_id
1 'polypeptide(L)' 'CTNCQTTNTPLWRRSPEGQLLCNACGLFHKLRGVVRPLSLKTDVIKKRYVFHRRFSDRAFLLVIQRNLKRRAAGAPSSTV' A
#
# COMPACT_ATOMS: atom_id res chain seq x y z
N CYS A 1 15.88 -9.86 -3.86
CA CYS A 1 14.48 -10.38 -3.81
C CYS A 1 14.44 -11.67 -4.59
N THR A 2 13.98 -12.78 -4.00
CA THR A 2 13.93 -14.09 -4.68
C THR A 2 12.97 -14.11 -5.86
N ASN A 3 11.85 -13.36 -5.79
CA ASN A 3 10.82 -13.37 -6.83
C ASN A 3 11.12 -12.46 -8.05
N CYS A 4 11.50 -11.20 -7.84
CA CYS A 4 11.65 -10.21 -8.93
C CYS A 4 13.09 -9.70 -9.14
N GLN A 5 14.06 -10.33 -8.47
CA GLN A 5 15.49 -10.02 -8.49
C GLN A 5 15.87 -8.55 -8.15
N THR A 6 14.93 -7.72 -7.69
CA THR A 6 15.24 -6.35 -7.29
C THR A 6 16.25 -6.36 -6.13
N THR A 7 17.25 -5.48 -6.23
CA THR A 7 18.25 -5.19 -5.19
C THR A 7 17.90 -3.93 -4.40
N ASN A 8 17.10 -3.03 -4.99
CA ASN A 8 16.62 -1.83 -4.33
C ASN A 8 15.18 -2.00 -3.85
N THR A 9 14.95 -1.83 -2.54
CA THR A 9 13.61 -1.80 -1.96
C THR A 9 13.63 -1.01 -0.65
N PRO A 10 12.58 -0.24 -0.32
CA PRO A 10 12.55 0.52 0.94
C PRO A 10 12.39 -0.37 2.18
N LEU A 11 11.92 -1.61 2.02
CA LEU A 11 11.73 -2.55 3.12
C LEU A 11 11.85 -3.98 2.60
N TRP A 12 12.73 -4.76 3.23
CA TRP A 12 12.82 -6.19 2.99
C TRP A 12 11.78 -6.94 3.82
N ARG A 13 11.16 -7.98 3.23
CA ARG A 13 10.18 -8.85 3.88
C ARG A 13 10.67 -10.29 3.79
N ARG A 14 10.24 -11.12 4.73
CA ARG A 14 10.42 -12.58 4.69
C ARG A 14 9.06 -13.24 4.47
N SER A 15 9.01 -14.24 3.60
CA SER A 15 7.83 -15.11 3.49
C SER A 15 7.76 -16.08 4.67
N PRO A 16 6.62 -16.75 4.90
CA PRO A 16 6.52 -17.81 5.92
C PRO A 16 7.54 -18.94 5.70
N GLU A 17 7.92 -19.20 4.46
CA GLU A 17 8.91 -20.18 4.04
C GLU A 17 10.36 -19.64 4.16
N GLY A 18 10.55 -18.45 4.72
CA GLY A 18 11.85 -17.84 4.95
C GLY A 18 12.47 -17.14 3.74
N GLN A 19 11.77 -17.04 2.60
CA GLN A 19 12.32 -16.43 1.39
C GLN A 19 12.42 -14.91 1.51
N LEU A 20 13.53 -14.34 1.01
CA LEU A 20 13.77 -12.88 1.03
C LEU A 20 13.04 -12.17 -0.12
N LEU A 21 11.96 -11.46 0.21
CA LEU A 21 11.12 -10.72 -0.73
C LEU A 21 11.29 -9.20 -0.57
N CYS A 22 11.15 -8.46 -1.67
CA CYS A 22 11.04 -7.00 -1.59
C CYS A 22 9.67 -6.58 -1.04
N ASN A 23 9.53 -5.32 -0.63
CA ASN A 23 8.28 -4.81 -0.06
C ASN A 23 7.07 -5.07 -0.96
N ALA A 24 7.21 -4.82 -2.27
CA ALA A 24 6.13 -4.99 -3.23
C ALA A 24 5.73 -6.46 -3.41
N CYS A 25 6.69 -7.39 -3.55
CA CYS A 25 6.39 -8.82 -3.71
C CYS A 25 5.77 -9.42 -2.44
N GLY A 26 6.32 -9.09 -1.27
CA GLY A 26 5.77 -9.59 0.00
C GLY A 26 4.37 -9.06 0.30
N LEU A 27 4.10 -7.77 0.01
CA LEU A 27 2.76 -7.21 0.16
C LEU A 27 1.78 -7.81 -0.84
N PHE A 28 2.19 -8.01 -2.10
CA PHE A 28 1.34 -8.61 -3.12
C PHE A 28 0.93 -10.03 -2.72
N HIS A 29 1.89 -10.85 -2.30
CA HIS A 29 1.62 -12.21 -1.82
C HIS A 29 0.69 -12.22 -0.61
N LYS A 30 0.93 -11.33 0.37
CA LYS A 30 0.06 -11.23 1.56
C LYS A 30 -1.38 -10.81 1.24
N LEU A 31 -1.57 -9.89 0.29
CA LEU A 31 -2.89 -9.33 -0.04
C LEU A 31 -3.66 -10.17 -1.06
N ARG A 32 -2.97 -10.87 -1.96
CA ARG A 32 -3.57 -11.61 -3.08
C ARG A 32 -3.43 -13.13 -2.99
N GLY A 33 -2.59 -13.63 -2.08
CA GLY A 33 -2.33 -15.07 -1.93
C GLY A 33 -1.55 -15.70 -3.09
N VAL A 34 -1.08 -14.90 -4.05
CA VAL A 34 -0.38 -15.36 -5.25
C VAL A 34 0.93 -14.62 -5.45
N VAL A 35 1.85 -15.22 -6.21
CA VAL A 35 3.13 -14.58 -6.55
C VAL A 35 2.90 -13.33 -7.41
N ARG A 36 3.73 -12.30 -7.20
CA ARG A 36 3.63 -11.06 -7.97
C ARG A 36 4.08 -11.32 -9.42
N PRO A 37 3.24 -11.07 -10.43
CA PRO A 37 3.66 -11.21 -11.82
C PRO A 37 4.71 -10.15 -12.18
N LEU A 38 5.72 -10.55 -12.95
CA LEU A 38 6.85 -9.69 -13.31
C LEU A 38 6.46 -8.54 -14.25
N SER A 39 5.33 -8.67 -14.96
CA SER A 39 4.77 -7.59 -15.79
C SER A 39 4.42 -6.32 -15.00
N LEU A 40 4.16 -6.45 -13.69
CA LEU A 40 3.89 -5.31 -12.81
C LEU A 40 5.16 -4.71 -12.19
N LYS A 41 6.35 -5.25 -12.48
CA LYS A 41 7.61 -4.73 -11.96
C LYS A 41 7.95 -3.42 -12.66
N THR A 42 8.33 -2.43 -11.88
CA THR A 42 8.92 -1.17 -12.36
C THR A 42 10.26 -0.98 -11.66
N ASP A 43 11.28 -0.53 -12.38
CA ASP A 43 12.60 -0.30 -11.79
C ASP A 43 12.65 1.03 -10.99
N VAL A 44 11.78 1.98 -11.33
CA VAL A 44 11.68 3.26 -10.61
C VAL A 44 10.80 3.11 -9.37
N ILE A 45 11.37 3.39 -8.20
CA ILE A 45 10.62 3.43 -6.93
C ILE A 45 9.96 4.80 -6.78
N LYS A 46 8.64 4.86 -6.95
CA LYS A 46 7.86 6.09 -6.76
C LYS A 46 7.80 6.47 -5.28
N LYS A 47 8.45 7.59 -4.92
CA LYS A 47 8.35 8.18 -3.57
C LYS A 47 6.96 8.80 -3.39
N ARG A 48 6.34 8.55 -2.24
CA ARG A 48 5.11 9.23 -1.83
C ARG A 48 5.48 10.27 -0.78
N TYR A 49 4.98 11.49 -0.93
CA TYR A 49 5.13 12.51 0.10
C TYR A 49 4.24 12.14 1.29
N VAL A 50 4.87 11.72 2.38
CA VAL A 50 4.19 11.54 3.66
C VAL A 50 4.15 12.91 4.31
N PHE A 51 2.98 13.56 4.28
CA PHE A 51 2.79 14.79 5.05
C PHE A 51 2.88 14.41 6.54
N HIS A 52 3.97 14.81 7.18
CA HIS A 52 4.18 14.59 8.61
C HIS A 52 3.12 15.40 9.35
N ARG A 53 2.06 14.74 9.83
CA ARG A 53 0.92 15.38 10.49
C ARG A 53 1.41 16.12 11.74
N ARG A 54 1.57 17.44 11.64
CA ARG A 54 1.49 18.29 12.83
C ARG A 54 0.02 18.38 13.22
N PHE A 55 -0.27 18.08 14.48
CA PHE A 55 -1.62 17.99 15.05
C PHE A 55 -2.45 19.29 14.87
N SER A 56 -1.81 20.41 14.55
CA SER A 56 -2.40 21.75 14.43
C SER A 56 -2.89 22.14 13.03
N ASP A 57 -2.73 21.29 12.00
CA ASP A 57 -2.99 21.73 10.63
C ASP A 57 -4.50 21.72 10.27
N ARG A 58 -5.13 22.91 10.18
CA ARG A 58 -6.56 23.08 9.82
C ARG A 58 -6.92 22.42 8.50
N ALA A 59 -5.97 22.31 7.56
CA ALA A 59 -6.18 21.62 6.29
C ALA A 59 -6.45 20.12 6.49
N PHE A 60 -5.84 19.49 7.50
CA PHE A 60 -6.00 18.08 7.79
C PHE A 60 -7.40 17.73 8.31
N LEU A 61 -7.97 18.54 9.20
CA LEU A 61 -9.35 18.35 9.69
C LEU A 61 -10.36 18.37 8.53
N LEU A 62 -10.21 19.28 7.57
CA LEU A 62 -11.07 19.35 6.39
C LEU A 62 -10.91 18.12 5.48
N VAL A 63 -9.69 17.58 5.33
CA VAL A 63 -9.45 16.35 4.56
C VAL A 63 -10.05 15.14 5.26
N ILE A 64 -9.97 15.03 6.59
CA ILE A 64 -10.63 13.97 7.36
C ILE A 64 -12.15 14.05 7.22
N GLN A 65 -12.74 15.24 7.38
CA GLN A 65 -14.18 15.46 7.17
C GLN A 65 -14.61 15.06 5.74
N ARG A 66 -13.81 15.41 4.73
CA ARG A 66 -14.07 15.01 3.33
C ARG A 66 -13.97 13.50 3.13
N ASN A 67 -13.00 12.82 3.74
CA ASN A 67 -12.86 11.37 3.65
C ASN A 67 -13.97 10.61 4.41
N LEU A 68 -14.42 11.13 5.56
CA LEU A 68 -15.58 10.60 6.30
C LEU A 68 -16.86 10.73 5.47
N LYS A 69 -17.10 11.91 4.86
CA LYS A 69 -18.24 12.11 3.95
C LYS A 69 -18.19 11.21 2.71
N ARG A 70 -17.00 10.99 2.13
CA ARG A 70 -16.84 10.04 1.00
C ARG A 70 -17.13 8.60 1.38
N ARG A 71 -16.80 8.17 2.61
CA ARG A 71 -17.16 6.83 3.11
C ARG A 71 -18.66 6.68 3.35
N ALA A 72 -19.33 7.74 3.81
CA ALA A 72 -20.78 7.72 4.00
C ALA A 72 -21.57 7.68 2.67
N ALA A 73 -21.04 8.28 1.61
CA ALA A 73 -21.67 8.31 0.28
C ALA A 73 -21.50 7.02 -0.54
N GLY A 74 -20.77 6.02 -0.03
CA GLY A 74 -20.49 4.75 -0.72
C GLY A 74 -21.08 3.52 -0.05
N ALA A 75 -21.99 3.67 0.92
CA ALA A 75 -22.73 2.53 1.44
C ALA A 75 -23.80 2.10 0.42
N PRO A 76 -23.76 0.88 -0.13
CA PRO A 76 -24.93 0.35 -0.84
C PRO A 76 -26.05 0.18 0.19
N SER A 77 -27.17 0.83 -0.06
CA SER A 77 -28.44 0.61 0.63
C SER A 77 -28.80 -0.87 0.56
N SER A 78 -28.60 -1.59 1.65
CA SER A 78 -29.10 -2.95 1.85
C SER A 78 -30.33 -2.84 2.75
N THR A 79 -31.50 -2.65 2.14
CA THR A 79 -32.87 -2.75 2.67
C THR A 79 -33.77 -2.31 1.51
N VAL A 80 -34.71 -3.08 0.97
CA VAL A 80 -35.53 -4.22 1.42
C VAL A 80 -35.58 -5.27 0.31
#